data_AF-A0A959CXE5-F1
#
_entry.id   AF-A0A959CXE5-F1
#
_cell.length_a   1.000
_cell.length_b   1.000
_cell.length_c   1.000
_cell.angle_alpha   90.00
_cell.angle_beta   90.00
_cell.angle_gamma   90.00
#
_symmetry.space_group_name_H-M   'P 1'
#
loop_
_entity.id
_entity.type
_entity.pdbx_description
1 polymer ?
#
loop_
_entity_poly.entity_id
_entity_poly.type
_entity_poly.pdbx_seq_one_letter_code
_entity_poly.pdbx_strand_id
1 'polypeptide(L)'
;MKNNTSIRKMRVLAAFLSLSFVLQGQSFDTYLAYIHTAERNILSSAYEEALSAYDTAFIIWERPLPADIRNALQCAVLTEDTSEAYRHVKSLILLGCDLNFFFRQESLRAFRASASWRRIIEEYPALRSTFVQNCDWPLRSRIESLVARDQFWRAQDPHYTSMRDSTFAEDARIMDEVLEIFHQGYPTAYEIGVFMEEDTLLSRLDPLHLILLHNYTKADNYKTGPDLTETLLAFARQGRLHPDAFTYLNSRSGAYQMQPGFARDGVVWKADGKLYFEKINPERKDAIDQMRASIGLCTVEEMRKKALFLLGEKVGGFQFFHAGFMAAADLPAPMLQQFFVEAR
;
A
#
# COMPACT_ATOMS: atom_id res chain seq x y z
N MET A 1 -8.95 54.84 35.57
CA MET A 1 -9.35 53.42 35.37
C MET A 1 -9.90 53.15 33.96
N LYS A 2 -9.14 53.45 32.90
CA LYS A 2 -9.47 53.08 31.52
C LYS A 2 -8.14 52.73 30.85
N ASN A 3 -7.78 51.44 30.76
CA ASN A 3 -6.74 50.92 29.85
C ASN A 3 -6.52 49.40 29.93
N ASN A 4 -7.09 48.69 30.92
CA ASN A 4 -6.85 47.24 31.05
C ASN A 4 -7.65 46.34 30.10
N THR A 5 -8.67 46.85 29.41
CA THR A 5 -9.55 46.04 28.56
C THR A 5 -8.98 45.80 27.16
N SER A 6 -8.12 46.69 26.65
CA SER A 6 -7.54 46.57 25.30
C SER A 6 -6.42 45.52 25.24
N ILE A 7 -5.56 45.47 26.27
CA ILE A 7 -4.44 44.54 26.36
C ILE A 7 -4.91 43.07 26.49
N ARG A 8 -6.05 42.82 27.14
CA ARG A 8 -6.64 41.47 27.23
C ARG A 8 -7.19 40.97 25.89
N LYS A 9 -7.80 41.85 25.06
CA LYS A 9 -8.31 41.46 23.73
C LYS A 9 -7.19 41.14 22.74
N MET A 10 -6.06 41.84 22.84
CA MET A 10 -4.90 41.62 21.97
C MET A 10 -4.16 40.29 22.28
N ARG A 11 -4.14 39.85 23.54
CA ARG A 11 -3.55 38.56 23.94
C ARG A 11 -4.38 37.34 23.52
N VAL A 12 -5.71 37.46 23.52
CA VAL A 12 -6.62 36.39 23.04
C VAL A 12 -6.51 36.24 21.51
N LEU A 13 -6.37 37.34 20.77
CA LEU A 13 -6.18 37.30 19.32
C LEU A 13 -4.82 36.68 18.92
N ALA A 14 -3.75 36.99 19.66
CA ALA A 14 -2.43 36.39 19.44
C ALA A 14 -2.41 34.88 19.72
N ALA A 15 -3.14 34.41 20.75
CA ALA A 15 -3.28 32.98 21.05
C ALA A 15 -4.06 32.21 19.95
N PHE A 16 -5.06 32.84 19.32
CA PHE A 16 -5.77 32.25 18.18
C PHE A 16 -4.93 32.24 16.90
N LEU A 17 -4.10 33.28 16.67
CA LEU A 17 -3.18 33.33 15.53
C LEU A 17 -2.01 32.33 15.66
N SER A 18 -1.52 32.05 16.87
CA SER A 18 -0.52 30.99 17.09
C SER A 18 -1.08 29.57 17.00
N LEU A 19 -2.39 29.38 17.24
CA LEU A 19 -3.04 28.07 17.05
C LEU A 19 -3.36 27.77 15.57
N SER A 20 -3.43 28.82 14.74
CA SER A 20 -3.73 28.70 13.31
C SER A 20 -2.52 28.24 12.48
N PHE A 21 -1.30 28.34 13.02
CA PHE A 21 -0.07 27.89 12.33
C PHE A 21 0.29 26.43 12.60
N VAL A 22 -0.29 25.80 13.63
CA VAL A 22 -0.08 24.36 13.92
C VAL A 22 -1.06 23.47 13.11
N LEU A 23 -2.00 24.10 12.40
CA LEU A 23 -2.85 23.47 11.39
C LEU A 23 -2.28 23.65 9.97
N GLN A 24 -0.96 23.78 9.80
CA GLN A 24 -0.34 23.32 8.57
C GLN A 24 -0.61 21.82 8.51
N GLY A 25 -1.64 21.48 7.73
CA GLY A 25 -2.37 20.23 7.82
C GLY A 25 -1.46 19.02 7.83
N GLN A 26 -1.89 18.00 8.56
CA GLN A 26 -1.47 16.62 8.39
C GLN A 26 -1.44 16.30 6.89
N SER A 27 -0.30 16.50 6.25
CA SER A 27 -0.17 16.27 4.82
C SER A 27 0.25 14.83 4.64
N PHE A 28 -0.51 14.12 3.83
CA PHE A 28 -0.17 12.77 3.42
C PHE A 28 1.23 12.70 2.78
N ASP A 29 1.68 13.77 2.13
CA ASP A 29 3.05 13.85 1.59
C ASP A 29 4.12 13.81 2.69
N THR A 30 3.88 14.49 3.81
CA THR A 30 4.80 14.47 4.96
C THR A 30 4.81 13.10 5.62
N TYR A 31 3.64 12.46 5.74
CA TYR A 31 3.54 11.07 6.16
C TYR A 31 4.41 10.16 5.28
N LEU A 32 4.23 10.20 3.96
CA LEU A 32 5.00 9.38 3.01
C LEU A 32 6.50 9.65 3.08
N ALA A 33 6.93 10.89 3.33
CA ALA A 33 8.35 11.22 3.52
C ALA A 33 8.96 10.51 4.75
N TYR A 34 8.21 10.41 5.85
CA TYR A 34 8.64 9.63 7.02
C TYR A 34 8.58 8.13 6.77
N ILE A 35 7.56 7.63 6.05
CA ILE A 35 7.51 6.21 5.62
C ILE A 35 8.75 5.86 4.82
N HIS A 36 9.12 6.64 3.81
CA HIS A 36 10.35 6.39 3.05
C HIS A 36 11.62 6.44 3.90
N THR A 37 11.66 7.30 4.91
CA THR A 37 12.79 7.34 5.84
C THR A 37 12.85 6.05 6.66
N ALA A 38 11.71 5.57 7.16
CA ALA A 38 11.63 4.32 7.88
C ALA A 38 12.05 3.12 7.01
N GLU A 39 11.56 3.05 5.77
CA GLU A 39 11.91 1.98 4.86
C GLU A 39 13.38 1.98 4.48
N ARG A 40 14.01 3.15 4.28
CA ARG A 40 15.48 3.22 4.08
C ARG A 40 16.26 2.69 5.28
N ASN A 41 15.82 3.02 6.48
CA ASN A 41 16.42 2.51 7.70
C ASN A 41 16.25 0.99 7.83
N ILE A 42 15.10 0.42 7.40
CA ILE A 42 14.93 -1.03 7.28
C ILE A 42 15.96 -1.63 6.31
N LEU A 43 16.17 -1.02 5.14
CA LEU A 43 17.16 -1.51 4.17
C LEU A 43 18.59 -1.54 4.72
N SER A 44 18.91 -0.65 5.66
CA SER A 44 20.21 -0.63 6.38
C SER A 44 20.19 -1.38 7.72
N SER A 45 19.11 -2.10 8.05
CA SER A 45 18.93 -2.79 9.35
C SER A 45 19.00 -1.87 10.58
N ALA A 46 18.71 -0.59 10.41
CA ALA A 46 18.62 0.43 11.46
C ALA A 46 17.18 0.48 12.01
N TYR A 47 16.79 -0.55 12.75
CA TYR A 47 15.38 -0.81 13.07
C TYR A 47 14.80 0.17 14.10
N GLU A 48 15.62 0.67 15.02
CA GLU A 48 15.24 1.68 16.01
C GLU A 48 14.93 3.02 15.32
N GLU A 49 15.78 3.44 14.38
CA GLU A 49 15.56 4.64 13.58
C GLU A 49 14.38 4.48 12.63
N ALA A 50 14.14 3.26 12.12
CA ALA A 50 12.95 2.96 11.34
C ALA A 50 11.67 3.09 12.18
N LEU A 51 11.65 2.53 13.38
CA LEU A 51 10.51 2.62 14.30
C LEU A 51 10.21 4.07 14.68
N SER A 52 11.23 4.86 15.02
CA SER A 52 11.09 6.30 15.33
C SER A 52 10.51 7.10 14.15
N ALA A 53 10.90 6.76 12.92
CA ALA A 53 10.34 7.38 11.73
C ALA A 53 8.87 6.99 11.52
N TYR A 54 8.48 5.73 11.76
CA TYR A 54 7.08 5.31 11.74
C TYR A 54 6.24 6.02 12.81
N ASP A 55 6.75 6.16 14.03
CA ASP A 55 6.05 6.86 15.10
C ASP A 55 5.77 8.31 14.74
N THR A 56 6.76 8.98 14.15
CA THR A 56 6.59 10.35 13.65
C THR A 56 5.54 10.39 12.54
N ALA A 57 5.58 9.45 11.59
CA ALA A 57 4.57 9.35 10.53
C ALA A 57 3.16 9.15 11.11
N PHE A 58 3.00 8.30 12.11
CA PHE A 58 1.69 7.95 12.70
C PHE A 58 1.13 9.05 13.61
N ILE A 59 1.98 9.97 14.10
CA ILE A 59 1.53 11.22 14.73
C ILE A 59 1.02 12.22 13.67
N ILE A 60 1.67 12.26 12.51
CA ILE A 60 1.34 13.17 11.41
C ILE A 60 0.06 12.74 10.69
N TRP A 61 -0.21 11.44 10.56
CA TRP A 61 -1.36 10.94 9.83
C TRP A 61 -2.10 9.89 10.67
N GLU A 62 -3.30 10.24 11.11
CA GLU A 62 -4.09 9.43 12.05
C GLU A 62 -4.48 8.04 11.50
N ARG A 63 -4.49 7.89 10.17
CA ARG A 63 -4.91 6.67 9.48
C ARG A 63 -3.77 6.05 8.67
N PRO A 64 -2.69 5.58 9.31
CA PRO A 64 -1.58 4.96 8.61
C PRO A 64 -2.00 3.76 7.78
N LEU A 65 -1.30 3.51 6.68
CA LEU A 65 -1.60 2.40 5.79
C LEU A 65 -1.27 1.07 6.50
N PRO A 66 -2.08 0.01 6.32
CA PRO A 66 -1.89 -1.24 7.05
C PRO A 66 -0.50 -1.88 6.88
N ALA A 67 0.09 -1.76 5.69
CA ALA A 67 1.44 -2.26 5.40
C ALA A 67 2.50 -1.55 6.26
N ASP A 68 2.35 -0.24 6.49
CA ASP A 68 3.27 0.56 7.30
C ASP A 68 3.16 0.19 8.77
N ILE A 69 1.94 -0.03 9.29
CA ILE A 69 1.72 -0.52 10.66
C ILE A 69 2.38 -1.90 10.85
N ARG A 70 2.25 -2.77 9.85
CA ARG A 70 2.88 -4.10 9.86
C ARG A 70 4.40 -4.00 9.85
N ASN A 71 4.98 -3.11 9.05
CA ASN A 71 6.43 -2.90 9.03
C ASN A 71 6.92 -2.32 10.37
N ALA A 72 6.20 -1.37 10.95
CA ALA A 72 6.50 -0.82 12.28
C ALA A 72 6.44 -1.93 13.36
N LEU A 73 5.46 -2.84 13.30
CA LEU A 73 5.42 -4.02 14.16
C LEU A 73 6.69 -4.88 14.03
N GLN A 74 7.16 -5.15 12.82
CA GLN A 74 8.40 -5.91 12.64
C GLN A 74 9.61 -5.18 13.22
N CYS A 75 9.71 -3.86 13.02
CA CYS A 75 10.76 -3.04 13.65
C CYS A 75 10.70 -3.12 15.18
N ALA A 76 9.52 -2.96 15.79
CA ALA A 76 9.34 -3.07 17.24
C ALA A 76 9.74 -4.45 17.78
N VAL A 77 9.44 -5.51 17.04
CA VAL A 77 9.81 -6.88 17.43
C VAL A 77 11.32 -7.12 17.31
N LEU A 78 11.96 -6.62 16.25
CA LEU A 78 13.40 -6.74 16.04
C LEU A 78 14.23 -5.93 17.04
N THR A 79 13.64 -4.87 17.60
CA THR A 79 14.25 -4.01 18.63
C THR A 79 13.82 -4.39 20.04
N GLU A 80 13.05 -5.48 20.18
CA GLU A 80 12.49 -5.96 21.45
C GLU A 80 11.61 -4.94 22.20
N ASP A 81 11.11 -3.91 21.51
CA ASP A 81 10.15 -2.95 22.05
C ASP A 81 8.76 -3.57 22.14
N THR A 82 8.53 -4.31 23.22
CA THR A 82 7.25 -4.97 23.49
C THR A 82 6.08 -4.00 23.73
N SER A 83 6.34 -2.72 23.99
CA SER A 83 5.30 -1.69 24.14
C SER A 83 4.79 -1.27 22.77
N GLU A 84 5.69 -0.96 21.85
CA GLU A 84 5.33 -0.59 20.48
C GLU A 84 4.75 -1.77 19.70
N ALA A 85 5.31 -2.97 19.86
CA ALA A 85 4.74 -4.17 19.26
C ALA A 85 3.29 -4.42 19.73
N TYR A 86 2.99 -4.19 21.01
CA TYR A 86 1.63 -4.25 21.55
C TYR A 86 0.70 -3.22 20.88
N ARG A 87 1.15 -1.98 20.73
CA ARG A 87 0.37 -0.92 20.08
C ARG A 87 0.03 -1.29 18.63
N HIS A 88 1.03 -1.74 17.86
CA HIS A 88 0.82 -2.08 16.45
C HIS A 88 -0.06 -3.32 16.25
N VAL A 89 0.07 -4.35 17.09
CA VAL A 89 -0.83 -5.52 17.05
C VAL A 89 -2.28 -5.09 17.28
N LYS A 90 -2.53 -4.19 18.25
CA LYS A 90 -3.88 -3.66 18.48
C LYS A 90 -4.43 -2.92 17.26
N SER A 91 -3.62 -2.04 16.67
CA SER A 91 -4.01 -1.31 15.46
C SER A 91 -4.38 -2.27 14.33
N LEU A 92 -3.61 -3.32 14.10
CA LEU A 92 -3.91 -4.32 13.07
C LEU A 92 -5.18 -5.14 13.39
N ILE A 93 -5.43 -5.49 14.66
CA ILE A 93 -6.69 -6.15 15.06
C ILE A 93 -7.90 -5.25 14.79
N LEU A 94 -7.78 -3.95 15.08
CA LEU A 94 -8.82 -2.95 14.81
C LEU A 94 -9.07 -2.74 13.31
N LEU A 95 -8.13 -3.15 12.46
CA LEU A 95 -8.26 -3.19 11.00
C LEU A 95 -8.71 -4.56 10.48
N GLY A 96 -8.96 -5.54 11.34
CA GLY A 96 -9.56 -6.82 10.98
C GLY A 96 -8.63 -8.02 10.98
N CYS A 97 -7.34 -7.86 11.28
CA CYS A 97 -6.46 -9.00 11.53
C CYS A 97 -6.96 -9.80 12.74
N ASP A 98 -7.04 -11.12 12.60
CA ASP A 98 -7.39 -12.01 13.72
C ASP A 98 -6.12 -12.49 14.45
N LEU A 99 -6.29 -13.29 15.51
CA LEU A 99 -5.14 -13.83 16.22
C LEU A 99 -4.30 -14.80 15.37
N ASN A 100 -4.92 -15.53 14.44
CA ASN A 100 -4.21 -16.50 13.60
C ASN A 100 -3.18 -15.80 12.70
N PHE A 101 -3.51 -14.62 12.20
CA PHE A 101 -2.59 -13.75 11.46
C PHE A 101 -1.25 -13.57 12.19
N PHE A 102 -1.28 -13.35 13.50
CA PHE A 102 -0.07 -13.16 14.30
C PHE A 102 0.56 -14.50 14.74
N PHE A 103 -0.26 -15.51 15.05
CA PHE A 103 0.22 -16.82 15.50
C PHE A 103 1.07 -17.54 14.45
N ARG A 104 0.76 -17.34 13.17
CA ARG A 104 1.49 -17.95 12.05
C ARG A 104 2.78 -17.20 11.66
N GLN A 105 3.05 -16.04 12.23
CA GLN A 105 4.28 -15.30 11.97
C GLN A 105 5.39 -15.74 12.93
N GLU A 106 6.43 -16.39 12.38
CA GLU A 106 7.56 -16.85 13.18
C GLU A 106 8.36 -15.68 13.77
N SER A 107 8.45 -14.55 13.05
CA SER A 107 9.12 -13.34 13.56
C SER A 107 8.51 -12.85 14.89
N LEU A 108 7.21 -13.07 15.11
CA LEU A 108 6.51 -12.66 16.33
C LEU A 108 6.67 -13.64 17.50
N ARG A 109 7.39 -14.76 17.35
CA ARG A 109 7.47 -15.82 18.37
C ARG A 109 7.99 -15.31 19.72
N ALA A 110 9.04 -14.50 19.73
CA ALA A 110 9.58 -13.93 20.96
C ALA A 110 8.58 -12.98 21.64
N PHE A 111 7.95 -12.10 20.86
CA PHE A 111 6.91 -11.20 21.36
C PHE A 111 5.72 -11.96 21.94
N ARG A 112 5.30 -13.08 21.33
CA ARG A 112 4.20 -13.94 21.84
C ARG A 112 4.47 -14.56 23.22
N ALA A 113 5.73 -14.61 23.66
CA ALA A 113 6.07 -15.06 25.02
C ALA A 113 6.00 -13.93 26.07
N SER A 114 5.80 -12.67 25.65
CA SER A 114 5.82 -11.50 26.53
C SER A 114 4.54 -11.32 27.37
N ALA A 115 4.62 -10.49 28.40
CA ALA A 115 3.45 -10.04 29.15
C ALA A 115 2.49 -9.20 28.27
N SER A 116 3.04 -8.40 27.35
CA SER A 116 2.27 -7.62 26.38
C SER A 116 1.37 -8.49 25.51
N TRP A 117 1.85 -9.65 25.06
CA TRP A 117 1.01 -10.58 24.28
C TRP A 117 -0.14 -11.17 25.10
N ARG A 118 0.10 -11.55 26.36
CA ARG A 118 -0.99 -12.01 27.25
C ARG A 118 -2.10 -10.97 27.38
N ARG A 119 -1.72 -9.70 27.51
CA ARG A 119 -2.66 -8.58 27.52
C ARG A 119 -3.43 -8.44 26.19
N ILE A 120 -2.80 -8.67 25.03
CA ILE A 120 -3.52 -8.72 23.74
C ILE A 120 -4.60 -9.79 23.77
N ILE A 121 -4.30 -11.00 24.26
CA ILE A 121 -5.27 -12.10 24.33
C ILE A 121 -6.47 -11.74 25.23
N GLU A 122 -6.22 -11.10 26.38
CA GLU A 122 -7.27 -10.63 27.30
C GLU A 122 -8.14 -9.54 26.67
N GLU A 123 -7.54 -8.60 25.94
CA GLU A 123 -8.25 -7.49 25.28
C GLU A 123 -8.90 -7.89 23.94
N TYR A 124 -8.49 -9.01 23.33
CA TYR A 124 -8.88 -9.41 21.98
C TYR A 124 -10.40 -9.43 21.75
N PRO A 125 -11.25 -10.00 22.64
CA PRO A 125 -12.69 -9.99 22.44
C PRO A 125 -13.26 -8.57 22.26
N ALA A 126 -12.77 -7.59 23.04
CA ALA A 126 -13.21 -6.20 22.95
C ALA A 126 -12.69 -5.51 21.68
N LEU A 127 -11.42 -5.73 21.34
CA LEU A 127 -10.82 -5.20 20.11
C LEU A 127 -11.51 -5.75 18.86
N ARG A 128 -11.78 -7.07 18.84
CA ARG A 128 -12.48 -7.71 17.73
C ARG A 128 -13.92 -7.22 17.62
N SER A 129 -14.62 -7.06 18.74
CA SER A 129 -15.96 -6.47 18.76
C SER A 129 -15.96 -5.05 18.18
N THR A 130 -14.96 -4.24 18.54
CA THR A 130 -14.80 -2.87 18.02
C THR A 130 -14.62 -2.87 16.49
N PHE A 131 -13.76 -3.74 15.96
CA PHE A 131 -13.62 -3.90 14.50
C PHE A 131 -14.94 -4.31 13.84
N VAL A 132 -15.62 -5.34 14.38
CA VAL A 132 -16.87 -5.85 13.81
C VAL A 132 -17.97 -4.78 13.80
N GLN A 133 -18.04 -3.92 14.82
CA GLN A 133 -19.04 -2.85 14.90
C GLN A 133 -18.75 -1.68 13.95
N ASN A 134 -17.48 -1.39 13.68
CA ASN A 134 -17.07 -0.26 12.87
C ASN A 134 -16.89 -0.59 11.38
N CYS A 135 -16.77 -1.87 11.03
CA CYS A 135 -16.64 -2.32 9.64
C CYS A 135 -17.96 -2.13 8.88
N ASP A 136 -17.89 -1.50 7.71
CA ASP A 136 -18.98 -1.44 6.73
C ASP A 136 -19.11 -2.79 6.02
N TRP A 137 -19.79 -3.73 6.69
CA TRP A 137 -20.05 -5.07 6.16
C TRP A 137 -20.81 -5.05 4.82
N PRO A 138 -21.85 -4.22 4.61
CA PRO A 138 -22.48 -4.09 3.30
C PRO A 138 -21.50 -3.73 2.18
N LEU A 139 -20.64 -2.72 2.38
CA LEU A 139 -19.65 -2.33 1.38
C LEU A 139 -18.59 -3.41 1.18
N ARG A 140 -18.08 -4.01 2.27
CA ARG A 140 -17.11 -5.11 2.20
C ARG A 140 -17.66 -6.30 1.40
N SER A 141 -18.87 -6.76 1.74
CA SER A 141 -19.51 -7.89 1.04
C SER A 141 -19.83 -7.56 -0.42
N ARG A 142 -20.16 -6.30 -0.74
CA ARG A 142 -20.32 -5.85 -2.13
C ARG A 142 -19.01 -6.03 -2.90
N ILE A 143 -17.88 -5.57 -2.36
CA ILE A 143 -16.56 -5.70 -2.99
C ILE A 143 -16.17 -7.18 -3.18
N GLU A 144 -16.36 -8.01 -2.14
CA GLU A 144 -16.10 -9.45 -2.22
C GLU A 144 -16.97 -10.13 -3.31
N SER A 145 -18.23 -9.72 -3.44
CA SER A 145 -19.13 -10.21 -4.49
C SER A 145 -18.68 -9.81 -5.89
N LEU A 146 -18.18 -8.59 -6.09
CA LEU A 146 -17.63 -8.14 -7.37
C LEU A 146 -16.44 -9.01 -7.78
N VAL A 147 -15.52 -9.31 -6.86
CA VAL A 147 -14.39 -10.21 -7.14
C VAL A 147 -14.85 -11.63 -7.45
N ALA A 148 -15.81 -12.16 -6.69
CA ALA A 148 -16.33 -13.51 -6.95
C ALA A 148 -16.93 -13.62 -8.35
N ARG A 149 -17.66 -12.59 -8.81
CA ARG A 149 -18.24 -12.52 -10.17
C ARG A 149 -17.16 -12.38 -11.24
N ASP A 150 -16.20 -11.48 -11.02
CA ASP A 150 -15.04 -11.27 -11.89
C ASP A 150 -14.25 -12.57 -12.12
N GLN A 151 -13.94 -13.28 -11.04
CA GLN A 151 -13.18 -14.53 -11.08
C GLN A 151 -13.99 -15.71 -11.60
N PHE A 152 -15.31 -15.74 -11.36
CA PHE A 152 -16.17 -16.80 -11.89
C PHE A 152 -16.06 -16.90 -13.42
N TRP A 153 -16.26 -15.80 -14.14
CA TRP A 153 -16.22 -15.82 -15.61
C TRP A 153 -14.83 -16.12 -16.16
N ARG A 154 -13.78 -15.60 -15.52
CA ARG A 154 -12.38 -15.88 -15.89
C ARG A 154 -12.02 -17.35 -15.69
N ALA A 155 -12.54 -17.99 -14.65
CA ALA A 155 -12.36 -19.42 -14.42
C ALA A 155 -13.10 -20.29 -15.45
N GLN A 156 -14.23 -19.81 -15.99
CA GLN A 156 -15.00 -20.54 -17.01
C GLN A 156 -14.32 -20.55 -18.38
N ASP A 157 -13.62 -19.47 -18.76
CA ASP A 157 -12.89 -19.36 -20.03
C ASP A 157 -11.58 -18.59 -19.86
N PRO A 158 -10.53 -19.22 -19.29
CA PRO A 158 -9.26 -18.56 -18.99
C PRO A 158 -8.53 -18.00 -20.21
N HIS A 159 -8.88 -18.48 -21.41
CA HIS A 159 -8.27 -18.08 -22.68
C HIS A 159 -9.15 -17.12 -23.50
N TYR A 160 -10.30 -16.70 -22.97
CA TYR A 160 -11.23 -15.76 -23.62
C TYR A 160 -11.60 -16.20 -25.05
N THR A 161 -11.89 -17.48 -25.23
CA THR A 161 -12.20 -18.08 -26.53
C THR A 161 -13.70 -18.08 -26.86
N SER A 162 -14.54 -18.55 -25.95
CA SER A 162 -15.95 -18.88 -26.20
C SER A 162 -16.93 -18.08 -25.36
N MET A 163 -16.52 -17.60 -24.18
CA MET A 163 -17.34 -16.82 -23.26
C MET A 163 -16.88 -15.37 -23.13
N ARG A 164 -15.97 -14.93 -24.01
CA ARG A 164 -15.43 -13.56 -24.02
C ARG A 164 -16.51 -12.48 -23.93
N ASP A 165 -17.57 -12.60 -24.72
CA ASP A 165 -18.64 -11.59 -24.76
C ASP A 165 -19.42 -11.54 -23.42
N SER A 166 -19.63 -12.71 -22.78
CA SER A 166 -20.23 -12.79 -21.45
C SER A 166 -19.33 -12.19 -20.38
N THR A 167 -18.02 -12.49 -20.43
CA THR A 167 -17.03 -11.89 -19.52
C THR A 167 -17.02 -10.37 -19.67
N PHE A 168 -17.01 -9.85 -20.89
CA PHE A 168 -17.00 -8.40 -21.14
C PHE A 168 -18.31 -7.69 -20.79
N ALA A 169 -19.44 -8.39 -20.89
CA ALA A 169 -20.72 -7.88 -20.42
C ALA A 169 -20.73 -7.79 -18.88
N GLU A 170 -20.14 -8.77 -18.19
CA GLU A 170 -20.04 -8.75 -16.74
C GLU A 170 -19.04 -7.71 -16.24
N ASP A 171 -17.87 -7.62 -16.85
CA ASP A 171 -16.86 -6.58 -16.62
C ASP A 171 -17.49 -5.17 -16.68
N ALA A 172 -18.37 -4.92 -17.65
CA ALA A 172 -19.10 -3.65 -17.74
C ALA A 172 -20.01 -3.39 -16.53
N ARG A 173 -20.79 -4.40 -16.09
CA ARG A 173 -21.66 -4.28 -14.91
C ARG A 173 -20.85 -4.08 -13.63
N ILE A 174 -19.75 -4.82 -13.48
CA ILE A 174 -18.84 -4.68 -12.35
C ILE A 174 -18.29 -3.25 -12.31
N MET A 175 -17.90 -2.69 -13.46
CA MET A 175 -17.40 -1.32 -13.51
C MET A 175 -18.44 -0.26 -13.18
N ASP A 176 -19.69 -0.43 -13.60
CA ASP A 176 -20.77 0.47 -13.18
C ASP A 176 -20.89 0.50 -11.65
N GLU A 177 -20.82 -0.66 -11.00
CA GLU A 177 -20.85 -0.77 -9.54
C GLU A 177 -19.59 -0.22 -8.84
N VAL A 178 -18.41 -0.39 -9.42
CA VAL A 178 -17.17 0.22 -8.92
C VAL A 178 -17.25 1.74 -8.98
N LEU A 179 -17.81 2.30 -10.05
CA LEU A 179 -18.01 3.74 -10.18
C LEU A 179 -18.98 4.27 -9.12
N GLU A 180 -20.07 3.54 -8.83
CA GLU A 180 -20.97 3.86 -7.71
C GLU A 180 -20.26 3.87 -6.35
N ILE A 181 -19.36 2.91 -6.10
CA ILE A 181 -18.54 2.91 -4.89
C ILE A 181 -17.63 4.15 -4.89
N PHE A 182 -16.97 4.47 -5.99
CA PHE A 182 -16.05 5.61 -6.09
C PHE A 182 -16.74 6.97 -5.96
N HIS A 183 -18.03 7.08 -6.26
CA HIS A 183 -18.82 8.27 -5.94
C HIS A 183 -18.87 8.57 -4.42
N GLN A 184 -18.68 7.56 -3.58
CA GLN A 184 -18.58 7.70 -2.11
C GLN A 184 -17.13 7.82 -1.62
N GLY A 185 -16.16 7.65 -2.51
CA GLY A 185 -14.72 7.62 -2.23
C GLY A 185 -14.14 6.20 -2.28
N TYR A 186 -12.81 6.10 -2.45
CA TYR A 186 -12.13 4.80 -2.47
C TYR A 186 -12.19 4.12 -1.09
N PRO A 187 -12.71 2.90 -0.94
CA PRO A 187 -12.80 2.21 0.34
C PRO A 187 -11.42 1.93 0.95
N THR A 188 -11.26 2.22 2.23
CA THR A 188 -10.01 2.05 2.99
C THR A 188 -10.11 0.91 3.99
N ALA A 189 -8.97 0.41 4.47
CA ALA A 189 -8.94 -0.62 5.51
C ALA A 189 -9.61 -0.18 6.84
N TYR A 190 -9.76 1.13 7.07
CA TYR A 190 -10.48 1.67 8.23
C TYR A 190 -12.00 1.57 8.08
N GLU A 191 -12.50 1.45 6.86
CA GLU A 191 -13.94 1.33 6.56
C GLU A 191 -14.34 -0.13 6.39
N ILE A 192 -13.56 -0.92 5.64
CA ILE A 192 -13.93 -2.30 5.25
C ILE A 192 -13.02 -3.38 5.84
N GLY A 193 -12.03 -2.99 6.63
CA GLY A 193 -10.98 -3.89 7.12
C GLY A 193 -9.95 -4.27 6.05
N VAL A 194 -8.89 -4.95 6.47
CA VAL A 194 -7.89 -5.52 5.56
C VAL A 194 -8.40 -6.82 4.93
N PHE A 195 -7.84 -7.13 3.77
CA PHE A 195 -7.89 -8.46 3.17
C PHE A 195 -6.56 -9.17 3.44
N MET A 196 -6.62 -10.49 3.65
CA MET A 196 -5.45 -11.30 4.01
C MET A 196 -5.29 -12.44 3.02
N GLU A 197 -4.04 -12.77 2.72
CA GLU A 197 -3.64 -13.94 1.94
C GLU A 197 -3.15 -15.03 2.91
N GLU A 198 -3.74 -16.22 2.80
CA GLU A 198 -3.38 -17.44 3.57
C GLU A 198 -3.29 -17.23 5.10
N ASP A 199 -4.04 -16.28 5.65
CA ASP A 199 -4.01 -15.86 7.06
C ASP A 199 -2.61 -15.46 7.57
N THR A 200 -1.69 -15.02 6.70
CA THR A 200 -0.30 -14.70 7.10
C THR A 200 0.20 -13.37 6.57
N LEU A 201 -0.37 -12.90 5.47
CA LEU A 201 0.05 -11.68 4.80
C LEU A 201 -1.14 -10.75 4.59
N LEU A 202 -0.90 -9.45 4.73
CA LEU A 202 -1.85 -8.46 4.23
C LEU A 202 -1.81 -8.51 2.72
N SER A 203 -2.98 -8.60 2.08
CA SER A 203 -3.04 -8.73 0.63
C SER A 203 -2.31 -7.57 -0.03
N ARG A 204 -1.45 -7.89 -1.00
CA ARG A 204 -0.72 -6.87 -1.77
C ARG A 204 -1.59 -6.31 -2.89
N LEU A 205 -2.55 -7.12 -3.35
CA LEU A 205 -3.54 -6.77 -4.34
C LEU A 205 -4.91 -6.89 -3.70
N ASP A 206 -5.35 -5.81 -3.04
CA ASP A 206 -6.72 -5.73 -2.53
C ASP A 206 -7.73 -6.13 -3.62
N PRO A 207 -8.89 -6.70 -3.24
CA PRO A 207 -9.97 -7.08 -4.16
C PRO A 207 -10.29 -6.07 -5.26
N LEU A 208 -10.33 -4.77 -4.92
CA LEU A 208 -10.55 -3.70 -5.89
C LEU A 208 -9.37 -3.52 -6.85
N HIS A 209 -8.12 -3.71 -6.42
CA HIS A 209 -6.97 -3.68 -7.33
C HIS A 209 -7.07 -4.78 -8.38
N LEU A 210 -7.55 -5.98 -8.03
CA LEU A 210 -7.76 -7.05 -8.99
C LEU A 210 -8.83 -6.72 -10.02
N ILE A 211 -9.98 -6.19 -9.57
CA ILE A 211 -11.05 -5.73 -10.47
C ILE A 211 -10.53 -4.63 -11.40
N LEU A 212 -9.82 -3.64 -10.86
CA LEU A 212 -9.25 -2.55 -11.66
C LEU A 212 -8.20 -3.07 -12.65
N LEU A 213 -7.36 -4.02 -12.25
CA LEU A 213 -6.41 -4.68 -13.16
C LEU A 213 -7.16 -5.26 -14.36
N HIS A 214 -8.27 -5.92 -14.13
CA HIS A 214 -9.08 -6.55 -15.16
C HIS A 214 -9.99 -5.63 -15.96
N ASN A 215 -10.24 -4.41 -15.52
CA ASN A 215 -11.26 -3.57 -16.15
C ASN A 215 -10.77 -2.18 -16.54
N TYR A 216 -9.85 -1.60 -15.77
CA TYR A 216 -9.21 -0.31 -16.08
C TYR A 216 -7.98 -0.48 -16.98
N THR A 217 -7.29 -1.62 -16.91
CA THR A 217 -6.04 -1.82 -17.65
C THR A 217 -6.24 -2.38 -19.06
N LYS A 218 -5.40 -1.95 -20.01
CA LYS A 218 -5.36 -2.46 -21.39
C LYS A 218 -4.36 -3.61 -21.58
N ALA A 219 -3.42 -3.79 -20.65
CA ALA A 219 -2.30 -4.72 -20.81
C ALA A 219 -2.77 -6.17 -21.02
N ASP A 220 -3.84 -6.56 -20.33
CA ASP A 220 -4.34 -7.93 -20.32
C ASP A 220 -5.71 -8.07 -21.03
N ASN A 221 -6.28 -6.97 -21.55
CA ASN A 221 -7.65 -6.93 -22.09
C ASN A 221 -7.76 -6.42 -23.52
N TYR A 222 -8.63 -7.08 -24.29
CA TYR A 222 -9.05 -6.64 -25.63
C TYR A 222 -10.05 -5.46 -25.61
N LYS A 223 -10.43 -4.95 -24.43
CA LYS A 223 -11.38 -3.85 -24.22
C LYS A 223 -10.77 -2.80 -23.29
N THR A 224 -11.09 -1.53 -23.55
CA THR A 224 -10.73 -0.41 -22.67
C THR A 224 -11.92 -0.08 -21.78
N GLY A 225 -11.77 -0.23 -20.46
CA GLY A 225 -12.75 0.33 -19.51
C GLY A 225 -12.67 1.85 -19.44
N PRO A 226 -13.43 2.48 -18.52
CA PRO A 226 -13.37 3.93 -18.33
C PRO A 226 -11.95 4.35 -17.91
N ASP A 227 -11.53 5.53 -18.34
CA ASP A 227 -10.30 6.13 -17.84
C ASP A 227 -10.52 6.66 -16.42
N LEU A 228 -9.82 6.06 -15.45
CA LEU A 228 -9.89 6.39 -14.03
C LEU A 228 -8.63 7.09 -13.53
N THR A 229 -7.72 7.52 -14.41
CA THR A 229 -6.40 8.08 -14.04
C THR A 229 -6.52 9.18 -13.00
N GLU A 230 -7.31 10.23 -13.27
CA GLU A 230 -7.46 11.38 -12.37
C GLU A 230 -8.18 11.00 -11.08
N THR A 231 -9.18 10.12 -11.15
CA THR A 231 -9.94 9.64 -9.99
C THR A 231 -9.03 8.86 -9.02
N LEU A 232 -8.25 7.90 -9.55
CA LEU A 232 -7.33 7.10 -8.74
C LEU A 232 -6.16 7.95 -8.21
N LEU A 233 -5.65 8.89 -9.01
CA LEU A 233 -4.63 9.84 -8.57
C LEU A 233 -5.14 10.72 -7.42
N ALA A 234 -6.39 11.19 -7.49
CA ALA A 234 -7.01 11.95 -6.41
C ALA A 234 -7.12 11.11 -5.12
N PHE A 235 -7.53 9.85 -5.23
CA PHE A 235 -7.56 8.94 -4.07
C PHE A 235 -6.18 8.67 -3.48
N ALA A 236 -5.15 8.57 -4.31
CA ALA A 236 -3.78 8.42 -3.85
C ALA A 236 -3.29 9.66 -3.08
N ARG A 237 -3.55 10.86 -3.61
CA ARG A 237 -3.22 12.13 -2.94
C ARG A 237 -3.97 12.34 -1.63
N GLN A 238 -5.14 11.74 -1.48
CA GLN A 238 -5.95 11.78 -0.26
C GLN A 238 -5.55 10.70 0.77
N GLY A 239 -4.58 9.83 0.45
CA GLY A 239 -4.19 8.71 1.30
C GLY A 239 -5.25 7.61 1.41
N ARG A 240 -6.20 7.55 0.47
CA ARG A 240 -7.22 6.49 0.40
C ARG A 240 -6.76 5.31 -0.45
N LEU A 241 -5.86 5.54 -1.39
CA LEU A 241 -5.20 4.54 -2.23
C LEU A 241 -3.69 4.64 -2.01
N HIS A 242 -2.98 3.53 -1.89
CA HIS A 242 -1.51 3.59 -1.80
C HIS A 242 -0.94 4.15 -3.13
N PRO A 243 -0.01 5.12 -3.12
CA PRO A 243 0.54 5.66 -4.36
C PRO A 243 1.18 4.61 -5.28
N ASP A 244 1.87 3.61 -4.71
CA ASP A 244 2.35 2.46 -5.50
C ASP A 244 1.23 1.62 -6.14
N ALA A 245 0.05 1.50 -5.51
CA ALA A 245 -1.11 0.83 -6.12
C ALA A 245 -1.62 1.59 -7.34
N PHE A 246 -1.73 2.92 -7.19
CA PHE A 246 -2.07 3.80 -8.30
C PHE A 246 -1.07 3.63 -9.45
N THR A 247 0.24 3.71 -9.20
CA THR A 247 1.23 3.59 -10.27
C THR A 247 1.21 2.21 -10.92
N TYR A 248 1.03 1.14 -10.15
CA TYR A 248 0.89 -0.20 -10.68
C TYR A 248 -0.30 -0.32 -11.64
N LEU A 249 -1.49 0.09 -11.21
CA LEU A 249 -2.70 0.08 -12.03
C LEU A 249 -2.57 1.00 -13.25
N ASN A 250 -2.10 2.22 -13.03
CA ASN A 250 -1.98 3.25 -14.06
C ASN A 250 -0.95 2.89 -15.12
N SER A 251 0.14 2.22 -14.74
CA SER A 251 1.18 1.76 -15.67
C SER A 251 0.69 0.73 -16.68
N ARG A 252 -0.44 0.07 -16.40
CA ARG A 252 -1.10 -0.90 -17.28
C ARG A 252 -2.34 -0.31 -17.99
N SER A 253 -2.73 0.91 -17.65
CA SER A 253 -3.91 1.59 -18.18
C SER A 253 -3.81 1.89 -19.68
N GLY A 254 -4.94 2.23 -20.28
CA GLY A 254 -5.00 2.52 -21.71
C GLY A 254 -4.25 3.75 -22.21
N ALA A 255 -3.81 4.62 -21.30
CA ALA A 255 -2.89 5.72 -21.56
C ALA A 255 -1.44 5.26 -21.75
N TYR A 256 -1.21 3.95 -21.93
CA TYR A 256 0.02 3.30 -22.38
C TYR A 256 0.47 3.78 -23.78
N GLN A 257 0.74 5.07 -23.92
CA GLN A 257 1.48 5.66 -25.01
C GLN A 257 2.95 5.71 -24.63
N MET A 258 3.66 4.57 -24.62
CA MET A 258 5.14 4.47 -24.74
C MET A 258 5.99 5.42 -23.83
N GLN A 259 5.41 5.92 -22.76
CA GLN A 259 5.99 6.85 -21.82
C GLN A 259 5.78 6.20 -20.44
N PRO A 260 6.80 5.55 -19.87
CA PRO A 260 6.69 4.92 -18.56
C PRO A 260 6.58 6.04 -17.52
N GLY A 261 5.37 6.56 -17.27
CA GLY A 261 5.16 7.77 -16.46
C GLY A 261 5.83 7.68 -15.09
N PHE A 262 5.55 6.61 -14.34
CA PHE A 262 6.09 6.42 -12.99
C PHE A 262 7.11 5.28 -12.87
N ALA A 263 7.58 4.76 -14.03
CA ALA A 263 8.37 3.53 -14.20
C ALA A 263 7.66 2.21 -13.82
N ARG A 264 7.88 1.15 -14.62
CA ARG A 264 7.43 -0.25 -14.37
C ARG A 264 8.43 -1.02 -13.47
N ASP A 265 9.41 -0.32 -12.93
CA ASP A 265 10.71 -0.89 -12.55
C ASP A 265 10.78 -1.68 -11.22
N GLY A 266 9.63 -2.05 -10.64
CA GLY A 266 9.56 -2.97 -9.51
C GLY A 266 9.62 -4.45 -9.93
N VAL A 267 9.51 -4.75 -11.23
CA VAL A 267 9.61 -6.12 -11.75
C VAL A 267 11.06 -6.56 -11.76
N VAL A 268 11.35 -7.62 -11.03
CA VAL A 268 12.64 -8.30 -11.04
C VAL A 268 12.54 -9.50 -11.95
N TRP A 269 13.43 -9.57 -12.94
CA TRP A 269 13.51 -10.69 -13.86
C TRP A 269 14.55 -11.68 -13.36
N LYS A 270 14.19 -12.95 -13.27
CA LYS A 270 15.13 -14.03 -12.94
C LYS A 270 15.49 -14.80 -14.20
N ALA A 271 16.78 -14.84 -14.54
CA ALA A 271 17.32 -15.63 -15.64
C ALA A 271 18.71 -16.17 -15.28
N ASP A 272 18.99 -17.44 -15.56
CA ASP A 272 20.26 -18.11 -15.25
C ASP A 272 20.73 -17.93 -13.80
N GLY A 273 19.79 -17.95 -12.85
CA GLY A 273 20.09 -17.76 -11.42
C GLY A 273 20.44 -16.32 -11.01
N LYS A 274 20.43 -15.37 -11.95
CA LYS A 274 20.68 -13.95 -11.71
C LYS A 274 19.38 -13.15 -11.73
N LEU A 275 19.39 -12.01 -11.04
CA LEU A 275 18.30 -11.06 -11.01
C LEU A 275 18.60 -9.88 -11.93
N TYR A 276 17.58 -9.33 -12.57
CA TYR A 276 17.71 -8.22 -13.51
C TYR A 276 16.57 -7.22 -13.36
N PHE A 277 16.87 -5.95 -13.64
CA PHE A 277 15.88 -4.89 -13.80
C PHE A 277 15.82 -4.44 -15.26
N GLU A 278 14.67 -3.94 -15.72
CA GLU A 278 14.59 -3.27 -17.02
C GLU A 278 15.57 -2.08 -17.06
N LYS A 279 16.17 -1.79 -18.21
CA LYS A 279 17.01 -0.60 -18.38
C LYS A 279 16.11 0.62 -18.50
N ILE A 280 16.41 1.63 -17.69
CA ILE A 280 15.79 2.96 -17.81
C ILE A 280 16.69 3.82 -18.68
N ASN A 281 16.10 4.55 -19.62
CA ASN A 281 16.82 5.57 -20.37
C ASN A 281 17.33 6.64 -19.37
N PRO A 282 18.66 6.86 -19.25
CA PRO A 282 19.22 7.86 -18.33
C PRO A 282 18.65 9.26 -18.51
N GLU A 283 18.35 9.67 -19.75
CA GLU A 283 17.76 10.98 -20.07
C GLU A 283 16.35 11.15 -19.49
N ARG A 284 15.68 10.05 -19.16
CA ARG A 284 14.31 10.03 -18.64
C ARG A 284 14.24 9.73 -17.14
N LYS A 285 15.33 9.23 -16.53
CA LYS A 285 15.33 8.81 -15.13
C LYS A 285 14.90 9.95 -14.20
N ASP A 286 15.43 11.15 -14.41
CA ASP A 286 15.12 12.29 -13.56
C ASP A 286 13.65 12.73 -13.69
N ALA A 287 13.09 12.68 -14.90
CA ALA A 287 11.67 12.95 -15.12
C ALA A 287 10.78 11.91 -14.43
N ILE A 288 11.16 10.63 -14.47
CA ILE A 288 10.48 9.55 -13.76
C ILE A 288 10.53 9.78 -12.25
N ASP A 289 11.70 10.08 -11.68
CA ASP A 289 11.84 10.34 -10.26
C ASP A 289 11.07 11.60 -9.82
N GLN A 290 10.99 12.64 -10.66
CA GLN A 290 10.14 13.81 -10.42
C GLN A 290 8.65 13.46 -10.42
N MET A 291 8.20 12.64 -11.38
CA MET A 291 6.82 12.16 -11.42
C MET A 291 6.50 11.32 -10.17
N ARG A 292 7.38 10.38 -9.80
CA ARG A 292 7.26 9.57 -8.57
C ARG A 292 7.19 10.46 -7.32
N ALA A 293 8.08 11.45 -7.20
CA ALA A 293 8.07 12.39 -6.08
C ALA A 293 6.77 13.20 -6.00
N SER A 294 6.15 13.56 -7.15
CA SER A 294 4.90 14.34 -7.21
C SER A 294 3.65 13.63 -6.62
N ILE A 295 3.78 12.33 -6.35
CA ILE A 295 2.74 11.51 -5.69
C ILE A 295 3.29 10.83 -4.42
N GLY A 296 4.42 11.34 -3.90
CA GLY A 296 5.02 10.85 -2.67
C GLY A 296 5.61 9.45 -2.77
N LEU A 297 6.16 9.05 -3.93
CA LEU A 297 6.92 7.80 -4.09
C LEU A 297 8.43 8.02 -4.02
N CYS A 298 9.13 6.99 -3.55
CA CYS A 298 10.60 6.92 -3.53
C CYS A 298 11.20 6.89 -4.94
N THR A 299 12.50 7.13 -5.06
CA THR A 299 13.20 7.05 -6.35
C THR A 299 13.17 5.63 -6.93
N VAL A 300 13.39 5.51 -8.24
CA VAL A 300 13.49 4.18 -8.87
C VAL A 300 14.62 3.34 -8.25
N GLU A 301 15.74 3.96 -7.90
CA GLU A 301 16.85 3.26 -7.27
C GLU A 301 16.46 2.69 -5.90
N GLU A 302 15.78 3.48 -5.06
CA GLU A 302 15.28 3.01 -3.76
C GLU A 302 14.24 1.90 -3.91
N MET A 303 13.32 2.03 -4.87
CA MET A 303 12.35 0.98 -5.19
C MET A 303 13.05 -0.34 -5.59
N ARG A 304 14.11 -0.27 -6.39
CA ARG A 304 14.91 -1.45 -6.76
C ARG A 304 15.60 -2.09 -5.54
N LYS A 305 16.15 -1.29 -4.64
CA LYS A 305 16.73 -1.79 -3.37
C LYS A 305 15.67 -2.50 -2.51
N LYS A 306 14.47 -1.93 -2.40
CA LYS A 306 13.32 -2.59 -1.74
C LYS A 306 12.95 -3.91 -2.39
N ALA A 307 12.93 -3.98 -3.72
CA ALA A 307 12.64 -5.21 -4.46
C ALA A 307 13.68 -6.30 -4.19
N LEU A 308 14.98 -5.96 -4.22
CA LEU A 308 16.05 -6.91 -3.88
C LEU A 308 16.00 -7.36 -2.42
N PHE A 309 15.68 -6.45 -1.50
CA PHE A 309 15.50 -6.77 -0.10
C PHE A 309 14.42 -7.83 0.11
N LEU A 310 13.26 -7.68 -0.56
CA LEU A 310 12.15 -8.63 -0.47
C LEU A 310 12.44 -9.98 -1.13
N LEU A 311 13.34 -10.01 -2.12
CA LEU A 311 13.79 -11.26 -2.76
C LEU A 311 14.92 -11.95 -2.00
N GLY A 312 15.61 -11.24 -1.11
CA GLY A 312 16.62 -11.80 -0.24
C GLY A 312 16.01 -12.70 0.83
N GLU A 313 16.65 -13.84 1.11
CA GLU A 313 16.16 -14.86 2.05
C GLU A 313 16.10 -14.40 3.53
N LYS A 314 16.56 -13.18 3.85
CA LYS A 314 17.01 -12.85 5.22
C LYS A 314 16.08 -11.99 6.08
N VAL A 315 15.00 -11.41 5.56
CA VAL A 315 14.15 -10.53 6.41
C VAL A 315 12.66 -10.83 6.23
N GLY A 316 12.28 -12.02 6.70
CA GLY A 316 10.92 -12.53 6.65
C GLY A 316 10.01 -11.69 7.55
N GLY A 317 9.23 -10.79 6.93
CA GLY A 317 8.19 -10.06 7.65
C GLY A 317 7.93 -8.66 7.14
N PHE A 318 8.83 -8.01 6.41
CA PHE A 318 8.53 -6.68 5.85
C PHE A 318 7.70 -6.77 4.57
N GLN A 319 6.91 -5.72 4.31
CA GLN A 319 6.08 -5.58 3.11
C GLN A 319 6.24 -4.15 2.59
N PHE A 320 7.05 -4.01 1.55
CA PHE A 320 7.06 -2.78 0.74
C PHE A 320 6.05 -2.96 -0.40
N PHE A 321 5.15 -2.00 -0.57
CA PHE A 321 4.06 -2.13 -1.54
C PHE A 321 4.61 -2.25 -2.97
N HIS A 322 4.17 -3.27 -3.71
CA HIS A 322 4.56 -3.62 -5.10
C HIS A 322 6.05 -3.67 -5.47
N ALA A 323 6.99 -3.58 -4.52
CA ALA A 323 8.38 -3.90 -4.77
C ALA A 323 8.52 -5.43 -4.91
N GLY A 324 9.14 -5.90 -6.01
CA GLY A 324 9.53 -7.31 -6.14
C GLY A 324 8.50 -8.25 -6.77
N PHE A 325 7.69 -7.79 -7.74
CA PHE A 325 7.04 -8.74 -8.64
C PHE A 325 8.13 -9.49 -9.41
N MET A 326 8.31 -10.78 -9.12
CA MET A 326 9.25 -11.61 -9.87
C MET A 326 8.58 -12.14 -11.13
N ALA A 327 9.12 -11.78 -12.29
CA ALA A 327 8.81 -12.47 -13.53
C ALA A 327 9.94 -13.47 -13.79
N ALA A 328 9.61 -14.76 -13.87
CA ALA A 328 10.52 -15.76 -14.36
C ALA A 328 10.26 -15.96 -15.85
N ALA A 329 11.26 -15.69 -16.67
CA ALA A 329 11.21 -15.97 -18.10
C ALA A 329 12.60 -16.42 -18.55
N ASP A 330 12.64 -17.50 -19.33
CA ASP A 330 13.85 -17.97 -20.00
C ASP A 330 14.14 -17.05 -21.19
N LEU A 331 14.56 -15.82 -20.89
CA LEU A 331 14.92 -14.83 -21.90
C LEU A 331 16.32 -15.15 -22.46
N PRO A 332 16.50 -15.15 -23.80
CA PRO A 332 17.82 -15.31 -24.40
C PRO A 332 18.81 -14.26 -23.88
N ALA A 333 20.07 -14.66 -23.65
CA ALA A 333 21.13 -13.75 -23.17
C ALA A 333 21.25 -12.42 -23.94
N PRO A 334 21.11 -12.38 -25.29
CA PRO A 334 21.10 -11.12 -26.03
C PRO A 334 19.97 -10.17 -25.62
N MET A 335 18.76 -10.69 -25.33
CA MET A 335 17.64 -9.87 -24.86
C MET A 335 17.91 -9.33 -23.45
N LEU A 336 18.45 -10.16 -22.55
CA LEU A 336 18.85 -9.74 -21.21
C LEU A 336 19.85 -8.58 -21.27
N GLN A 337 20.90 -8.71 -22.08
CA GLN A 337 21.91 -7.67 -22.22
C GLN A 337 21.38 -6.40 -22.91
N GLN A 338 20.43 -6.52 -23.83
CA GLN A 338 19.88 -5.38 -24.55
C GLN A 338 18.95 -4.55 -23.64
N PHE A 339 17.98 -5.20 -23.00
CA PHE A 339 16.87 -4.53 -22.32
C PHE A 339 16.99 -4.48 -20.80
N PHE A 340 17.94 -5.21 -20.20
CA PHE A 340 18.01 -5.35 -18.75
C PHE A 340 19.41 -5.05 -18.20
N VAL A 341 19.45 -4.69 -16.91
CA VAL A 341 20.67 -4.52 -16.12
C VAL A 341 20.65 -5.55 -15.00
N GLU A 342 21.77 -6.27 -14.82
CA GLU A 342 21.94 -7.21 -13.71
C GLU A 342 21.79 -6.47 -12.38
N ALA A 343 20.90 -6.97 -11.53
CA ALA A 343 20.72 -6.47 -10.19
C ALA A 343 21.90 -6.94 -9.33
N ARG A 344 22.62 -5.99 -8.75
CA ARG A 344 23.79 -6.23 -7.89
C ARG A 344 23.52 -5.80 -6.46
#